data_AF-A0A8H3DAY3-F1
#
_entry.id   AF-A0A8H3DAY3-F1
#
_cell.length_a   1.000
_cell.length_b   1.000
_cell.length_c   1.000
_cell.angle_alpha   90.00
_cell.angle_beta   90.00
_cell.angle_gamma   90.00
#
_symmetry.space_group_name_H-M   'P 1'
#
loop_
_entity.id
_entity.type
_entity.pdbx_description
1 polymer ?
#
loop_
_entity_poly.entity_id
_entity_poly.type
_entity_poly.pdbx_seq_one_letter_code
_entity_poly.pdbx_strand_id
1 'polypeptide(L)'
;MQYDGNKLKGIYTPSGTQLTSGRDYTVVNSPLPGFALTSSYINSLGAPSTLGELGRVIVKLSAGADLEIDIRRYTRPTVSSGTINISATSSDYFFNHTPNGAKLATVKALGPNGEYLKDDWTQWLGPLQAGRINWNGDYSLSDDQTQLIMRSSLLSTIKSFGKSVTLTWEYWPRTDGSNTVTTVVTVT
;
A
#
# COMPACT_ATOMS: atom_id res chain seq x y z
N MET A 1 -5.39 -17.09 8.25
CA MET A 1 -6.72 -16.85 7.65
C MET A 1 -7.74 -16.87 8.75
N GLN A 2 -8.62 -15.87 8.80
CA GLN A 2 -9.79 -15.91 9.65
C GLN A 2 -10.93 -16.49 8.80
N TYR A 3 -11.40 -17.69 9.14
CA TYR A 3 -12.42 -18.39 8.35
C TYR A 3 -13.85 -18.18 8.86
N ASP A 4 -14.04 -17.56 10.02
CA ASP A 4 -15.36 -17.25 10.61
C ASP A 4 -16.35 -18.42 10.59
N GLY A 5 -15.86 -19.61 10.99
CA GLY A 5 -16.64 -20.86 11.00
C GLY A 5 -16.71 -21.61 9.67
N ASN A 6 -16.20 -21.04 8.58
CA ASN A 6 -16.10 -21.70 7.27
C ASN A 6 -14.88 -22.62 7.17
N LYS A 7 -14.88 -23.45 6.13
CA LYS A 7 -13.78 -24.35 5.77
C LYS A 7 -13.22 -24.03 4.40
N LEU A 8 -11.91 -24.17 4.21
CA LEU A 8 -11.28 -24.04 2.90
C LEU A 8 -11.79 -25.14 1.96
N LYS A 9 -12.40 -24.77 0.83
CA LYS A 9 -12.77 -25.70 -0.25
C LYS A 9 -11.63 -25.89 -1.24
N GLY A 10 -10.90 -24.82 -1.55
CA GLY A 10 -9.79 -24.86 -2.49
C GLY A 10 -9.29 -23.48 -2.86
N ILE A 11 -8.22 -23.48 -3.64
CA ILE A 11 -7.58 -22.27 -4.17
C ILE A 11 -7.58 -22.41 -5.68
N TYR A 12 -7.93 -21.34 -6.38
CA TYR A 12 -8.15 -21.35 -7.81
C TYR A 12 -7.40 -20.19 -8.46
N THR A 13 -7.09 -20.33 -9.74
CA THR A 13 -6.72 -19.21 -10.60
C THR A 13 -7.96 -18.36 -10.92
N PRO A 14 -7.81 -17.13 -11.43
CA PRO A 14 -8.94 -16.30 -11.86
C PRO A 14 -9.75 -16.93 -13.00
N SER A 15 -9.15 -17.83 -13.79
CA SER A 15 -9.84 -18.59 -14.83
C SER A 15 -10.67 -19.77 -14.29
N GLY A 16 -10.69 -20.00 -12.97
CA GLY A 16 -11.41 -21.08 -12.33
C GLY A 16 -10.66 -22.41 -12.25
N THR A 17 -9.39 -22.45 -12.66
CA THR A 17 -8.57 -23.68 -12.56
C THR A 17 -8.17 -23.89 -11.10
N GLN A 18 -8.48 -25.06 -10.54
CA GLN A 18 -8.09 -25.39 -9.17
C GLN A 18 -6.58 -25.64 -9.07
N LEU A 19 -5.93 -25.01 -8.11
CA LEU A 19 -4.57 -25.30 -7.72
C LEU A 19 -4.49 -26.66 -7.01
N THR A 20 -3.40 -27.38 -7.23
CA THR A 20 -3.18 -28.71 -6.67
C THR A 20 -2.54 -28.62 -5.29
N SER A 21 -3.24 -29.08 -4.25
CA SER A 21 -2.68 -29.14 -2.89
C SER A 21 -1.48 -30.10 -2.83
N GLY A 22 -0.44 -29.73 -2.09
CA GLY A 22 0.84 -30.43 -2.02
C GLY A 22 1.83 -30.06 -3.13
N ARG A 23 1.36 -29.52 -4.26
CA ARG A 23 2.20 -29.06 -5.38
C ARG A 23 2.27 -27.54 -5.48
N ASP A 24 1.11 -26.90 -5.57
CA ASP A 24 0.97 -25.45 -5.80
C ASP A 24 0.81 -24.69 -4.49
N TYR A 25 0.21 -25.34 -3.48
CA TYR A 25 0.08 -24.82 -2.14
C TYR A 25 0.01 -25.94 -1.08
N THR A 26 0.34 -25.62 0.16
CA THR A 26 0.12 -26.50 1.33
C THR A 26 -0.92 -25.88 2.26
N VAL A 27 -1.75 -26.70 2.88
CA VAL A 27 -2.70 -26.24 3.91
C VAL A 27 -1.94 -26.12 5.23
N VAL A 28 -2.13 -24.99 5.91
CA VAL A 28 -1.55 -24.71 7.22
C VAL A 28 -2.70 -24.74 8.23
N ASN A 29 -2.57 -25.55 9.28
CA ASN A 29 -3.60 -25.64 10.33
C ASN A 29 -3.13 -25.04 11.66
N SER A 30 -1.83 -24.77 11.82
CA SER A 30 -1.19 -24.25 13.04
C SER A 30 0.06 -23.43 12.67
N PRO A 31 0.39 -22.35 13.40
CA PRO A 31 -0.33 -21.77 14.54
C PRO A 31 -1.60 -21.01 14.16
N LEU A 32 -1.75 -20.63 12.89
CA LEU A 32 -2.98 -20.04 12.36
C LEU A 32 -3.43 -20.81 11.12
N PRO A 33 -4.74 -21.12 10.99
CA PRO A 33 -5.27 -21.82 9.84
C PRO A 33 -5.12 -20.97 8.58
N GLY A 34 -4.78 -21.59 7.44
CA GLY A 34 -4.44 -20.88 6.22
C GLY A 34 -3.86 -21.81 5.15
N PHE A 35 -3.06 -21.23 4.26
CA PHE A 35 -2.29 -21.96 3.28
C PHE A 35 -0.98 -21.22 2.99
N ALA A 36 0.00 -21.93 2.45
CA ALA A 36 1.21 -21.35 1.89
C ALA A 36 1.30 -21.73 0.41
N LEU A 37 1.46 -20.74 -0.47
CA LEU A 37 1.80 -21.00 -1.87
C LEU A 37 3.24 -21.52 -1.93
N THR A 38 3.49 -22.52 -2.76
CA THR A 38 4.84 -23.05 -2.92
C THR A 38 5.72 -22.10 -3.72
N SER A 39 7.02 -22.10 -3.45
CA SER A 39 7.97 -21.27 -4.20
C SER A 39 7.97 -21.60 -5.69
N SER A 40 7.75 -22.87 -6.07
CA SER A 40 7.62 -23.28 -7.47
C SER A 40 6.41 -22.64 -8.15
N TYR A 41 5.25 -22.60 -7.47
CA TYR A 41 4.07 -21.92 -7.98
C TYR A 41 4.32 -20.41 -8.13
N ILE A 42 4.83 -19.74 -7.09
CA ILE A 42 5.14 -18.31 -7.15
C ILE A 42 6.14 -18.00 -8.29
N ASN A 43 7.17 -18.83 -8.46
CA ASN A 43 8.14 -18.66 -9.54
C ASN A 43 7.53 -18.85 -10.93
N SER A 44 6.57 -19.77 -11.07
CA SER A 44 5.85 -19.98 -12.33
C SER A 44 5.03 -18.76 -12.78
N LEU A 45 4.69 -17.85 -11.85
CA LEU A 45 4.03 -16.57 -12.14
C LEU A 45 5.00 -15.47 -12.61
N GLY A 46 6.30 -15.77 -12.78
CA GLY A 46 7.30 -14.80 -13.23
C GLY A 46 7.97 -14.00 -12.11
N ALA A 47 7.84 -14.45 -10.86
CA ALA A 47 8.48 -13.80 -9.71
C ALA A 47 9.99 -13.55 -9.86
N PRO A 48 10.81 -14.37 -10.56
CA PRO A 48 12.23 -14.08 -10.71
C PRO A 48 12.55 -12.80 -11.52
N SER A 49 11.70 -12.42 -12.47
CA SER A 49 12.02 -11.39 -13.49
C SER A 49 11.06 -10.20 -13.53
N THR A 50 9.85 -10.34 -13.01
CA THR A 50 8.78 -9.34 -13.20
C THR A 50 8.48 -8.61 -11.89
N LEU A 51 8.32 -7.28 -11.94
CA LEU A 51 7.78 -6.48 -10.84
C LEU A 51 6.30 -6.17 -11.09
N GLY A 52 5.56 -5.92 -10.02
CA GLY A 52 4.12 -5.66 -10.07
C GLY A 52 3.30 -6.93 -9.87
N GLU A 53 2.05 -6.87 -10.34
CA GLU A 53 1.10 -7.98 -10.28
C GLU A 53 1.61 -9.16 -11.11
N LEU A 54 1.88 -10.27 -10.43
CA LEU A 54 2.30 -11.53 -11.05
C LEU A 54 1.10 -12.42 -11.36
N GLY A 55 0.03 -12.25 -10.58
CA GLY A 55 -1.20 -12.99 -10.72
C GLY A 55 -2.04 -12.88 -9.46
N ARG A 56 -3.09 -13.70 -9.40
CA ARG A 56 -4.04 -13.70 -8.30
C ARG A 56 -4.47 -15.12 -7.99
N VAL A 57 -4.82 -15.36 -6.73
CA VAL A 57 -5.51 -16.59 -6.34
C VAL A 57 -6.86 -16.27 -5.75
N ILE A 58 -7.82 -17.13 -6.06
CA ILE A 58 -9.20 -17.07 -5.59
C ILE A 58 -9.36 -18.18 -4.55
N VAL A 59 -9.56 -17.79 -3.31
CA VAL A 59 -9.75 -18.71 -2.18
C VAL A 59 -11.23 -18.90 -1.99
N LYS A 60 -11.69 -20.14 -2.19
CA LYS A 60 -13.10 -20.50 -1.98
C LYS A 60 -13.29 -21.21 -0.65
N LEU A 61 -14.27 -20.75 0.11
CA LEU A 61 -14.65 -21.35 1.38
C LEU A 61 -15.95 -22.15 1.25
N SER A 62 -16.34 -22.86 2.31
CA SER A 62 -17.55 -23.68 2.34
C SER A 62 -18.81 -22.90 2.00
N ALA A 63 -18.87 -21.65 2.45
CA ALA A 63 -19.90 -20.66 2.16
C ALA A 63 -19.27 -19.26 2.18
N GLY A 64 -20.03 -18.24 1.78
CA GLY A 64 -19.59 -16.85 1.73
C GLY A 64 -18.96 -16.45 0.39
N ALA A 65 -18.42 -15.23 0.35
CA ALA A 65 -17.77 -14.69 -0.83
C ALA A 65 -16.40 -15.33 -1.07
N ASP A 66 -16.00 -15.41 -2.33
CA ASP A 66 -14.65 -15.77 -2.71
C ASP A 66 -13.67 -14.68 -2.25
N LEU A 67 -12.53 -15.07 -1.68
CA LEU A 67 -11.48 -14.14 -1.30
C LEU A 67 -10.43 -14.08 -2.41
N GLU A 68 -10.17 -12.87 -2.88
CA GLU A 68 -9.14 -12.60 -3.89
C GLU A 68 -7.84 -12.16 -3.22
N ILE A 69 -6.73 -12.82 -3.57
CA ILE A 69 -5.39 -12.46 -3.07
C ILE A 69 -4.48 -12.17 -4.26
N ASP A 70 -4.10 -10.90 -4.38
CA ASP A 70 -3.10 -10.40 -5.32
C ASP A 70 -1.70 -10.92 -4.94
N ILE A 71 -1.02 -11.55 -5.90
CA ILE A 71 0.36 -11.98 -5.79
C ILE A 71 1.20 -11.01 -6.59
N ARG A 72 2.11 -10.33 -5.91
CA ARG A 72 2.95 -9.33 -6.54
C ARG A 72 4.37 -9.41 -6.06
N ARG A 73 5.29 -9.00 -6.92
CA ARG A 73 6.67 -8.73 -6.54
C ARG A 73 6.93 -7.24 -6.55
N TYR A 74 7.64 -6.77 -5.55
CA TYR A 74 8.02 -5.38 -5.44
C TYR A 74 9.49 -5.24 -5.07
N THR A 75 10.03 -4.06 -5.37
CA THR A 75 11.22 -3.53 -4.72
C THR A 75 10.89 -2.15 -4.15
N ARG A 76 11.83 -1.53 -3.43
CA ARG A 76 11.59 -0.24 -2.78
C ARG A 76 11.14 0.81 -3.82
N PRO A 77 10.00 1.51 -3.58
CA PRO A 77 9.55 2.59 -4.45
C PRO A 77 10.52 3.77 -4.43
N THR A 78 10.50 4.62 -5.46
CA THR A 78 11.35 5.81 -5.55
C THR A 78 10.59 7.04 -6.06
N VAL A 79 11.13 8.22 -5.76
CA VAL A 79 10.68 9.52 -6.30
C VAL A 79 11.90 10.27 -6.81
N SER A 80 11.74 11.12 -7.82
CA SER A 80 12.87 11.83 -8.45
C SER A 80 13.42 12.97 -7.58
N SER A 81 12.58 13.59 -6.76
CA SER A 81 12.98 14.64 -5.81
C SER A 81 12.36 14.38 -4.44
N GLY A 82 13.18 14.49 -3.40
CA GLY A 82 12.73 14.44 -2.01
C GLY A 82 12.25 15.78 -1.47
N THR A 83 12.37 16.88 -2.22
CA THR A 83 11.93 18.21 -1.78
C THR A 83 10.95 18.81 -2.78
N ILE A 84 9.85 19.36 -2.26
CA ILE A 84 8.80 20.01 -3.03
C ILE A 84 8.59 21.40 -2.46
N ASN A 85 8.88 22.43 -3.26
CA ASN A 85 8.62 23.82 -2.91
C ASN A 85 7.27 24.25 -3.50
N ILE A 86 6.36 24.72 -2.64
CA ILE A 86 5.06 25.24 -3.06
C ILE A 86 4.99 26.76 -2.85
N SER A 87 4.82 27.51 -3.94
CA SER A 87 4.73 28.98 -3.94
C SER A 87 3.30 29.51 -4.11
N ALA A 88 2.37 28.73 -4.68
CA ALA A 88 0.95 29.09 -4.82
C ALA A 88 0.05 27.86 -4.66
N THR A 89 -1.09 28.01 -3.97
CA THR A 89 -1.88 26.89 -3.40
C THR A 89 -3.32 26.78 -3.94
N SER A 90 -3.57 27.10 -5.22
CA SER A 90 -4.93 26.99 -5.78
C SER A 90 -5.22 25.70 -6.54
N SER A 91 -4.21 24.85 -6.79
CA SER A 91 -4.37 23.60 -7.54
C SER A 91 -3.72 22.41 -6.83
N ASP A 92 -4.15 21.22 -7.22
CA ASP A 92 -3.46 19.97 -6.84
C ASP A 92 -2.02 19.99 -7.37
N TYR A 93 -1.10 19.34 -6.64
CA TYR A 93 0.28 19.17 -7.03
C TYR A 93 0.54 17.71 -7.41
N PHE A 94 1.07 17.51 -8.61
CA PHE A 94 1.33 16.20 -9.20
C PHE A 94 2.83 15.98 -9.31
N PHE A 95 3.30 14.80 -8.94
CA PHE A 95 4.69 14.41 -9.17
C PHE A 95 4.83 12.93 -9.46
N ASN A 96 5.81 12.61 -10.29
CA ASN A 96 6.06 11.25 -10.72
C ASN A 96 6.72 10.45 -9.59
N HIS A 97 6.37 9.18 -9.53
CA HIS A 97 7.05 8.19 -8.69
C HIS A 97 7.29 6.90 -9.49
N THR A 98 8.20 6.09 -9.00
CA THR A 98 8.40 4.72 -9.51
C THR A 98 7.95 3.76 -8.42
N PRO A 99 6.76 3.14 -8.53
CA PRO A 99 6.23 2.25 -7.49
C PRO A 99 7.03 0.94 -7.37
N ASN A 100 7.80 0.57 -8.40
CA ASN A 100 8.60 -0.66 -8.44
C ASN A 100 7.80 -1.92 -8.06
N GLY A 101 6.56 -1.97 -8.54
CA GLY A 101 5.62 -3.05 -8.28
C GLY A 101 4.90 -2.97 -6.93
N ALA A 102 5.26 -2.05 -6.03
CA ALA A 102 4.50 -1.83 -4.79
C ALA A 102 3.18 -1.08 -5.07
N LYS A 103 2.19 -1.17 -4.17
CA LYS A 103 0.94 -0.38 -4.26
C LYS A 103 0.88 0.62 -3.12
N LEU A 104 0.59 1.87 -3.43
CA LEU A 104 0.41 2.93 -2.45
C LEU A 104 -0.69 2.53 -1.45
N ALA A 105 -0.43 2.75 -0.18
CA ALA A 105 -1.31 2.35 0.91
C ALA A 105 -1.83 3.55 1.68
N THR A 106 -0.95 4.47 2.09
CA THR A 106 -1.32 5.68 2.82
C THR A 106 -0.19 6.70 2.83
N VAL A 107 -0.41 7.86 3.44
CA VAL A 107 0.60 8.88 3.66
C VAL A 107 0.57 9.30 5.13
N LYS A 108 1.75 9.32 5.77
CA LYS A 108 1.95 9.94 7.08
C LYS A 108 2.46 11.36 6.89
N ALA A 109 1.92 12.33 7.63
CA ALA A 109 2.31 13.74 7.49
C ALA A 109 2.75 14.32 8.84
N LEU A 110 4.04 14.66 8.96
CA LEU A 110 4.64 15.13 10.20
C LEU A 110 5.37 16.47 10.01
N GLY A 111 5.27 17.35 11.00
CA GLY A 111 6.12 18.52 11.15
C GLY A 111 7.57 18.16 11.51
N PRO A 112 8.46 19.17 11.59
CA PRO A 112 9.89 18.96 11.79
C PRO A 112 10.23 18.31 13.13
N ASN A 113 9.38 18.45 14.15
CA ASN A 113 9.57 17.86 15.47
C ASN A 113 8.66 16.63 15.70
N GLY A 114 8.07 16.09 14.63
CA GLY A 114 7.15 14.97 14.71
C GLY A 114 5.70 15.36 15.05
N GLU A 115 5.36 16.65 15.01
CA GLU A 115 3.99 17.12 15.19
C GLU A 115 3.08 16.54 14.10
N TYR A 116 1.86 16.14 14.45
CA TYR A 116 0.95 15.62 13.43
C TYR A 116 0.36 16.80 12.66
N LEU A 117 0.42 16.76 11.33
CA LEU A 117 -0.10 17.85 10.52
C LEU A 117 -1.62 18.04 10.71
N LYS A 118 -2.34 16.92 10.83
CA LYS A 118 -3.79 16.85 10.93
C LYS A 118 -4.16 15.64 11.78
N ASP A 119 -5.39 15.64 12.31
CA ASP A 119 -5.98 14.52 13.05
C ASP A 119 -5.08 14.10 14.24
N ASP A 120 -4.73 15.07 15.09
CA ASP A 120 -3.85 14.89 16.26
C ASP A 120 -4.36 13.84 17.25
N TRP A 121 -5.67 13.65 17.34
CA TRP A 121 -6.29 12.57 18.10
C TRP A 121 -5.81 11.17 17.68
N THR A 122 -5.31 11.01 16.44
CA THR A 122 -4.76 9.74 15.96
C THR A 122 -3.48 9.33 16.68
N GLN A 123 -2.89 10.20 17.50
CA GLN A 123 -1.73 9.86 18.36
C GLN A 123 -2.02 8.70 19.32
N TRP A 124 -3.28 8.49 19.65
CA TRP A 124 -3.74 7.40 20.51
C TRP A 124 -3.98 6.09 19.76
N LEU A 125 -3.83 6.09 18.43
CA LEU A 125 -3.98 4.91 17.59
C LEU A 125 -2.65 4.16 17.44
N GLY A 126 -2.72 2.93 16.92
CA GLY A 126 -1.54 2.08 16.71
C GLY A 126 -0.55 2.67 15.69
N PRO A 127 0.70 2.15 15.64
CA PRO A 127 1.77 2.68 14.78
C PRO A 127 1.48 2.71 13.28
N LEU A 128 0.52 1.91 12.79
CA LEU A 128 0.06 1.89 11.40
C LEU A 128 -1.11 2.86 11.14
N GLN A 129 -1.52 3.67 12.11
CA GLN A 129 -2.65 4.59 11.99
C GLN A 129 -2.29 6.02 12.39
N ALA A 130 -1.44 6.20 13.40
CA ALA A 130 -1.14 7.52 13.94
C ALA A 130 -0.50 8.49 12.92
N GLY A 131 -1.05 9.70 12.76
CA GLY A 131 -0.52 10.75 11.89
C GLY A 131 -0.70 10.51 10.38
N ARG A 132 -1.62 9.63 9.98
CA ARG A 132 -1.95 9.38 8.56
C ARG A 132 -3.06 10.32 8.09
N ILE A 133 -2.94 10.77 6.85
CA ILE A 133 -3.90 11.68 6.19
C ILE A 133 -4.88 10.91 5.29
N ASN A 134 -5.88 11.60 4.74
CA ASN A 134 -7.04 10.97 4.10
C ASN A 134 -6.87 10.81 2.58
N TRP A 135 -7.28 9.65 2.08
CA TRP A 135 -7.36 9.37 0.64
C TRP A 135 -8.41 10.26 -0.04
N ASN A 136 -8.09 10.80 -1.22
CA ASN A 136 -8.86 11.76 -2.01
C ASN A 136 -9.18 13.11 -1.34
N GLY A 137 -9.09 13.20 -0.01
CA GLY A 137 -9.20 14.44 0.75
C GLY A 137 -7.87 15.20 0.84
N ASP A 138 -6.75 14.51 1.07
CA ASP A 138 -5.44 15.13 1.30
C ASP A 138 -4.41 14.68 0.25
N TYR A 139 -4.43 13.40 -0.14
CA TYR A 139 -3.57 12.84 -1.17
C TYR A 139 -4.36 11.88 -2.09
N SER A 140 -3.80 11.57 -3.25
CA SER A 140 -4.38 10.60 -4.18
C SER A 140 -3.29 10.08 -5.13
N LEU A 141 -3.73 9.33 -6.13
CA LEU A 141 -2.92 8.75 -7.19
C LEU A 141 -3.63 9.04 -8.52
N SER A 142 -2.88 9.31 -9.58
CA SER A 142 -3.45 9.42 -10.93
C SER A 142 -4.09 8.10 -11.37
N ASP A 143 -5.03 8.16 -12.32
CA ASP A 143 -5.74 6.97 -12.82
C ASP A 143 -4.78 5.92 -13.40
N ASP A 144 -3.72 6.36 -14.06
CA ASP A 144 -2.65 5.52 -14.62
C ASP A 144 -1.60 5.08 -13.57
N GLN A 145 -1.75 5.53 -12.33
CA GLN A 145 -0.88 5.23 -11.20
C GLN A 145 0.57 5.68 -11.36
N THR A 146 0.87 6.63 -12.25
CA THR A 146 2.24 7.13 -12.45
C THR A 146 2.57 8.35 -11.59
N GLN A 147 1.55 9.08 -11.13
CA GLN A 147 1.71 10.31 -10.37
C GLN A 147 1.05 10.24 -9.00
N LEU A 148 1.81 10.65 -7.98
CA LEU A 148 1.29 10.96 -6.67
C LEU A 148 0.69 12.36 -6.69
N ILE A 149 -0.43 12.51 -6.01
CA ILE A 149 -1.19 13.76 -5.99
C ILE A 149 -1.26 14.27 -4.56
N MET A 150 -0.77 15.49 -4.32
CA MET A 150 -1.11 16.26 -3.13
C MET A 150 -2.29 17.16 -3.47
N ARG A 151 -3.42 16.98 -2.78
CA ARG A 151 -4.62 17.76 -3.04
C ARG A 151 -4.43 19.20 -2.56
N SER A 152 -5.07 20.15 -3.23
CA SER A 152 -5.02 21.58 -2.88
C SER A 152 -5.38 21.87 -1.41
N SER A 153 -6.29 21.07 -0.84
CA SER A 153 -6.63 21.03 0.59
C SER A 153 -5.42 20.75 1.48
N LEU A 154 -4.63 19.70 1.19
CA LEU A 154 -3.41 19.37 1.93
C LEU A 154 -2.39 20.51 1.82
N LEU A 155 -2.20 21.07 0.63
CA LEU A 155 -1.28 22.18 0.43
C LEU A 155 -1.68 23.41 1.27
N SER A 156 -2.99 23.68 1.35
CA SER A 156 -3.55 24.75 2.19
C SER A 156 -3.36 24.48 3.69
N THR A 157 -3.48 23.22 4.12
CA THR A 157 -3.17 22.80 5.50
C THR A 157 -1.69 22.97 5.83
N ILE A 158 -0.78 22.52 4.95
CA ILE A 158 0.68 22.68 5.12
C ILE A 158 1.05 24.16 5.21
N LYS A 159 0.45 25.00 4.37
CA LYS A 159 0.65 26.45 4.41
C LYS A 159 0.18 27.07 5.72
N SER A 160 -1.02 26.70 6.17
CA SER A 160 -1.55 27.15 7.46
C SER A 160 -0.71 26.67 8.65
N PHE A 161 -0.09 25.50 8.54
CA PHE A 161 0.82 24.96 9.55
C PHE A 161 2.12 25.78 9.68
N GLY A 162 2.52 26.49 8.61
CA GLY A 162 3.62 27.47 8.65
C GLY A 162 5.02 26.89 8.86
N LYS A 163 5.17 25.56 8.77
CA LYS A 163 6.43 24.82 8.91
C LYS A 163 6.56 23.83 7.75
N SER A 164 7.78 23.36 7.50
CA SER A 164 7.99 22.25 6.59
C SER A 164 7.28 20.99 7.10
N VAL A 165 6.80 20.17 6.16
CA VAL A 165 6.13 18.90 6.46
C VAL A 165 6.82 17.78 5.73
N THR A 166 7.15 16.73 6.47
CA THR A 166 7.60 15.45 5.92
C THR A 166 6.39 14.58 5.63
N LEU A 167 6.19 14.24 4.35
CA LEU A 167 5.24 13.25 3.90
C LEU A 167 5.96 11.92 3.68
N THR A 168 5.56 10.89 4.41
CA THR A 168 6.01 9.51 4.20
C THR A 168 4.91 8.76 3.45
N TRP A 169 5.13 8.49 2.17
CA TRP A 169 4.24 7.73 1.32
C TRP A 169 4.51 6.25 1.53
N GLU A 170 3.56 5.55 2.13
CA GLU A 170 3.69 4.16 2.54
C GLU A 170 3.06 3.22 1.51
N TYR A 171 3.74 2.12 1.19
CA TYR A 171 3.28 1.13 0.23
C TYR A 171 3.05 -0.22 0.92
N TRP A 172 2.20 -1.06 0.33
CA TRP A 172 2.01 -2.43 0.79
C TRP A 172 3.21 -3.33 0.41
N PRO A 173 3.74 -4.17 1.33
CA PRO A 173 3.30 -4.34 2.72
C PRO A 173 3.77 -3.21 3.64
N ARG A 174 2.86 -2.65 4.45
CA ARG A 174 3.15 -1.51 5.35
C ARG A 174 3.95 -1.89 6.60
N THR A 175 4.04 -3.18 6.92
CA THR A 175 4.86 -3.69 8.01
C THR A 175 6.35 -3.61 7.69
N ASP A 176 6.70 -3.50 6.41
CA ASP A 176 8.04 -3.19 5.95
C ASP A 176 8.21 -1.67 5.91
N GLY A 177 8.75 -1.08 6.98
CA GLY A 177 8.99 0.37 7.07
C GLY A 177 9.95 0.91 5.99
N SER A 178 10.66 0.01 5.31
CA SER A 178 11.54 0.30 4.20
C SER A 178 10.78 0.49 2.88
N ASN A 179 9.53 0.02 2.79
CA ASN A 179 8.66 0.13 1.62
C ASN A 179 7.92 1.48 1.56
N THR A 180 8.71 2.55 1.60
CA THR A 180 8.22 3.93 1.70
C THR A 180 9.07 4.85 0.81
N VAL A 181 8.48 5.99 0.41
CA VAL A 181 9.22 7.16 -0.10
C VAL A 181 8.89 8.38 0.74
N THR A 182 9.86 9.29 0.87
CA THR A 182 9.70 10.50 1.68
C THR A 182 9.85 11.73 0.81
N THR A 183 8.96 12.70 1.01
CA THR A 183 9.05 14.04 0.42
C THR A 183 8.90 15.09 1.52
N VAL A 184 9.74 16.12 1.48
CA VAL A 184 9.65 17.29 2.35
C VAL A 184 8.99 18.40 1.56
N VAL A 185 7.86 18.88 2.05
CA VAL A 185 7.12 20.00 1.49
C VAL A 185 7.49 21.27 2.25
N THR A 186 7.96 22.27 1.50
CA THR A 186 8.33 23.60 2.00
C THR A 186 7.44 24.64 1.36
N VAL A 187 7.03 25.62 2.16
CA VAL A 187 6.23 26.76 1.70
C VAL A 187 7.16 27.95 1.64
N THR A 188 7.24 28.59 0.47
CA THR A 188 8.03 29.80 0.21
C THR A 188 7.11 30.96 -0.09
#